data_AF-A0A3D2RKD5-F1
#
_entry.id   AF-A0A3D2RKD5-F1
#
_cell.length_a   1.000
_cell.length_b   1.000
_cell.length_c   1.000
_cell.angle_alpha   90.00
_cell.angle_beta   90.00
_cell.angle_gamma   90.00
#
_symmetry.space_group_name_H-M   'P 1'
#
loop_
_entity.id
_entity.type
_entity.pdbx_description
1 polymer ?
#
loop_
_entity_poly.entity_id
_entity_poly.type
_entity_poly.pdbx_seq_one_letter_code
_entity_poly.pdbx_strand_id
1 'polypeptide(L)'
;MLFNFKYLTINRFADGLESDYRHTFGDLDPAYGGYVNWIGRLALENIANSDMLYHDVEHTMLVTTVGQQILVGKHLIEGGVTPRDWAHFITALLCHDIGYVRGICELDGDGVYATGECDETVALPSSGTDAVLTPYHVSRSQQFVRERFGTKMLHDMDPDVICSYIEMTRFPP
;
A
#
# COMPACT_ATOMS: atom_id res chain seq x y z
N MET A 1 12.94 -17.86 18.58
CA MET A 1 11.90 -18.08 17.56
C MET A 1 10.79 -17.10 17.85
N LEU A 2 10.54 -16.12 16.98
CA LEU A 2 9.47 -15.15 17.18
C LEU A 2 8.18 -15.78 16.60
N PHE A 3 7.29 -16.25 17.47
CA PHE A 3 6.01 -16.83 17.06
C PHE A 3 4.97 -15.70 16.97
N ASN A 4 4.95 -15.00 15.83
CA ASN A 4 4.01 -13.91 15.55
C ASN A 4 3.21 -14.25 14.29
N PHE A 5 1.91 -14.51 14.45
CA PHE A 5 1.03 -14.90 13.35
C PHE A 5 0.91 -13.81 12.28
N LYS A 6 0.83 -12.52 12.65
CA LYS A 6 0.80 -11.41 11.68
C LYS A 6 2.06 -11.43 10.81
N TYR A 7 3.22 -11.56 11.43
CA TYR A 7 4.51 -11.63 10.72
C TYR A 7 4.56 -12.82 9.74
N LEU A 8 4.14 -14.01 10.18
CA LEU A 8 4.13 -15.20 9.32
C LEU A 8 3.18 -15.04 8.13
N THR A 9 1.99 -14.48 8.37
CA THR A 9 0.99 -14.22 7.33
C THR A 9 1.50 -13.20 6.32
N ILE A 10 2.05 -12.06 6.78
CA ILE A 10 2.63 -11.01 5.93
C ILE A 10 3.75 -11.58 5.06
N ASN A 11 4.68 -12.33 5.64
CA ASN A 11 5.78 -12.92 4.89
C ASN A 11 5.29 -13.87 3.81
N ARG A 12 4.34 -14.75 4.15
CA ARG A 12 3.79 -15.71 3.19
C ARG A 12 3.05 -15.01 2.05
N PHE A 13 2.32 -13.93 2.35
CA PHE A 13 1.63 -13.15 1.35
C PHE A 13 2.59 -12.45 0.39
N ALA A 14 3.62 -11.77 0.93
CA ALA A 14 4.61 -11.07 0.13
C ALA A 14 5.39 -12.02 -0.80
N ASP A 15 5.76 -13.22 -0.32
CA ASP A 15 6.36 -14.27 -1.16
C ASP A 15 5.39 -14.78 -2.24
N GLY A 16 4.09 -14.79 -1.93
CA GLY A 16 3.03 -15.09 -2.87
C GLY A 16 2.96 -14.07 -4.02
N LEU A 17 3.03 -12.77 -3.73
CA LEU A 17 3.01 -11.72 -4.75
C LEU A 17 4.16 -11.86 -5.76
N GLU A 18 5.37 -12.19 -5.29
CA GLU A 18 6.51 -12.43 -6.17
C GLU A 18 6.36 -13.72 -6.99
N SER A 19 5.80 -14.76 -6.40
CA SER A 19 5.47 -15.99 -7.13
C SER A 19 4.44 -15.72 -8.22
N ASP A 20 3.40 -14.95 -7.92
CA ASP A 20 2.32 -14.61 -8.87
C ASP A 20 2.84 -13.72 -10.00
N TYR A 21 3.76 -12.81 -9.71
CA TYR A 21 4.49 -12.06 -10.72
C TYR A 21 5.17 -13.00 -11.72
N ARG A 22 5.96 -13.96 -11.24
CA ARG A 22 6.68 -14.91 -12.11
C ARG A 22 5.72 -15.81 -12.89
N HIS A 23 4.55 -16.16 -12.33
CA HIS A 23 3.54 -16.91 -13.08
C HIS A 23 2.92 -16.08 -14.21
N THR A 24 2.78 -14.78 -14.03
CA THR A 24 2.14 -13.88 -15.00
C THR A 24 3.11 -13.45 -16.10
N PHE A 25 4.34 -13.07 -15.72
CA PHE A 25 5.31 -12.43 -16.62
C PHE A 25 6.58 -13.25 -16.87
N GLY A 26 6.75 -14.40 -16.20
CA GLY A 26 7.98 -15.18 -16.26
C GLY A 26 9.17 -14.41 -15.67
N ASP A 27 10.30 -14.47 -16.36
CA ASP A 27 11.54 -13.74 -16.00
C ASP A 27 11.65 -12.38 -16.70
N LEU A 28 10.56 -11.85 -17.26
CA LEU A 28 10.54 -10.48 -17.76
C LEU A 28 10.69 -9.53 -16.57
N ASP A 29 11.65 -8.60 -16.61
CA ASP A 29 11.90 -7.57 -15.59
C ASP A 29 11.75 -8.03 -14.12
N PRO A 30 12.45 -9.08 -13.67
CA PRO A 30 12.18 -9.79 -12.40
C PRO A 30 12.35 -8.92 -11.15
N ALA A 31 13.00 -7.77 -11.30
CA ALA A 31 13.12 -6.77 -10.26
C ALA A 31 11.76 -6.25 -9.75
N TYR A 32 10.72 -6.20 -10.59
CA TYR A 32 9.39 -5.77 -10.16
C TYR A 32 8.75 -6.75 -9.17
N GLY A 33 8.93 -8.06 -9.38
CA GLY A 33 8.46 -9.08 -8.43
C GLY A 33 9.13 -8.93 -7.06
N GLY A 34 10.46 -8.76 -7.04
CA GLY A 34 11.22 -8.53 -5.81
C GLY A 34 10.87 -7.20 -5.12
N TYR A 35 10.63 -6.14 -5.90
CA TYR A 35 10.16 -4.85 -5.39
C TYR A 35 8.79 -4.98 -4.72
N VAL A 36 7.82 -5.64 -5.37
CA VAL A 36 6.47 -5.84 -4.83
C VAL A 36 6.48 -6.70 -3.56
N ASN A 37 7.34 -7.72 -3.48
CA ASN A 37 7.56 -8.48 -2.23
C ASN A 37 7.99 -7.54 -1.09
N TRP A 38 9.00 -6.71 -1.33
CA TRP A 38 9.53 -5.79 -0.33
C TRP A 38 8.49 -4.75 0.13
N ILE A 39 7.80 -4.08 -0.79
CA ILE A 39 6.78 -3.09 -0.42
C ILE A 39 5.55 -3.74 0.23
N GLY A 40 5.21 -4.99 -0.15
CA GLY A 40 4.17 -5.76 0.52
C GLY A 40 4.45 -5.97 2.00
N ARG A 41 5.69 -6.33 2.36
CA ARG A 41 6.10 -6.44 3.77
C ARG A 41 6.04 -5.09 4.46
N LEU A 42 6.62 -4.06 3.84
CA LEU A 42 6.69 -2.72 4.40
C LEU A 42 5.29 -2.17 4.71
N ALA A 43 4.37 -2.22 3.76
CA ALA A 43 3.02 -1.69 3.93
C ALA A 43 2.26 -2.48 5.00
N LEU A 44 2.25 -3.81 4.92
CA LEU A 44 1.46 -4.63 5.84
C LEU A 44 2.03 -4.64 7.27
N GLU A 45 3.36 -4.52 7.45
CA GLU A 45 3.97 -4.36 8.77
C GLU A 45 3.58 -3.03 9.42
N ASN A 46 3.43 -1.96 8.64
CA ASN A 46 2.94 -0.67 9.15
C ASN A 46 1.44 -0.75 9.49
N ILE A 47 0.62 -1.32 8.60
CA ILE A 47 -0.82 -1.51 8.83
C ILE A 47 -1.06 -2.39 10.08
N ALA A 48 -0.19 -3.37 10.33
CA ALA A 48 -0.28 -4.23 11.52
C ALA A 48 -0.17 -3.48 12.86
N ASN A 49 0.37 -2.26 12.87
CA ASN A 49 0.50 -1.38 14.04
C ASN A 49 -0.75 -0.52 14.30
N SER A 50 -1.72 -0.51 13.39
CA SER A 50 -2.98 0.20 13.57
C SER A 50 -3.95 -0.56 14.49
N ASP A 51 -4.87 0.17 15.11
CA ASP A 51 -6.00 -0.37 15.88
C ASP A 51 -7.33 -0.34 15.10
N MET A 52 -7.27 -0.18 13.77
CA MET A 52 -8.41 -0.40 12.87
C MET A 52 -8.88 -1.85 12.89
N LEU A 53 -10.20 -2.06 13.04
CA LEU A 53 -10.81 -3.40 13.08
C LEU A 53 -11.22 -3.97 11.72
N TYR A 54 -11.25 -3.14 10.67
CA TYR A 54 -11.65 -3.57 9.32
C TYR A 54 -10.62 -3.19 8.27
N HIS A 55 -10.16 -1.94 8.24
CA HIS A 55 -9.08 -1.50 7.34
C HIS A 55 -7.71 -1.97 7.86
N ASP A 56 -7.55 -3.29 7.97
CA ASP A 56 -6.44 -3.97 8.59
C ASP A 56 -5.60 -4.78 7.59
N VAL A 57 -4.64 -5.56 8.10
CA VAL A 57 -3.75 -6.41 7.29
C VAL A 57 -4.53 -7.38 6.41
N GLU A 58 -5.59 -8.00 6.94
CA GLU A 58 -6.38 -9.00 6.20
C GLU A 58 -7.16 -8.32 5.08
N HIS A 59 -7.77 -7.17 5.35
CA HIS A 59 -8.45 -6.36 4.34
C HIS A 59 -7.52 -5.96 3.21
N THR A 60 -6.35 -5.40 3.52
CA THR A 60 -5.37 -5.01 2.49
C THR A 60 -4.91 -6.21 1.65
N MET A 61 -4.67 -7.37 2.28
CA MET A 61 -4.32 -8.60 1.57
C MET A 61 -5.44 -9.06 0.63
N LEU A 62 -6.71 -8.99 1.07
CA LEU A 62 -7.87 -9.37 0.25
C LEU A 62 -8.07 -8.43 -0.94
N VAL A 63 -8.03 -7.11 -0.71
CA VAL A 63 -8.14 -6.10 -1.78
C VAL A 63 -7.02 -6.27 -2.81
N THR A 64 -5.79 -6.48 -2.33
CA THR A 64 -4.63 -6.71 -3.20
C THR A 64 -4.79 -7.98 -4.03
N THR A 65 -5.24 -9.07 -3.41
CA THR A 65 -5.46 -10.36 -4.10
C THR A 65 -6.52 -10.23 -5.20
N VAL A 66 -7.67 -9.63 -4.89
CA VAL A 66 -8.76 -9.46 -5.86
C VAL A 66 -8.32 -8.53 -6.99
N GLY A 67 -7.70 -7.40 -6.68
CA GLY A 67 -7.20 -6.47 -7.69
C GLY A 67 -6.18 -7.13 -8.62
N GLN A 68 -5.24 -7.91 -8.09
CA GLN A 68 -4.29 -8.66 -8.89
C GLN A 68 -4.99 -9.61 -9.88
N GLN A 69 -5.99 -10.38 -9.43
CA GLN A 69 -6.71 -11.31 -10.31
C GLN A 69 -7.50 -10.57 -11.40
N ILE A 70 -8.06 -9.40 -11.10
CA ILE A 70 -8.71 -8.54 -12.10
C ILE A 70 -7.69 -8.10 -13.16
N LEU A 71 -6.52 -7.63 -12.73
CA LEU A 71 -5.48 -7.14 -13.64
C LEU A 71 -4.90 -8.27 -14.51
N VAL A 72 -4.68 -9.45 -13.93
CA VAL A 72 -4.26 -10.66 -14.68
C VAL A 72 -5.34 -11.05 -15.69
N GLY A 73 -6.61 -11.05 -15.30
CA GLY A 73 -7.73 -11.32 -16.23
C GLY A 73 -7.76 -10.35 -17.40
N LYS A 74 -7.56 -9.05 -17.14
CA LYS A 74 -7.42 -8.02 -18.19
C LYS A 74 -6.25 -8.32 -19.12
N HIS A 75 -5.07 -8.62 -18.58
CA HIS A 75 -3.90 -8.96 -19.37
C HIS A 75 -4.13 -10.19 -20.27
N LEU A 76 -4.80 -11.22 -19.76
CA LEU A 76 -5.09 -12.45 -20.53
C LEU A 76 -6.10 -12.22 -21.67
N ILE A 77 -7.07 -11.33 -21.48
CA ILE A 77 -8.11 -11.06 -22.48
C ILE A 77 -7.66 -10.01 -23.50
N GLU A 78 -7.05 -8.93 -23.04
CA GLU A 78 -6.75 -7.74 -23.85
C GLU A 78 -5.25 -7.56 -24.13
N GLY A 79 -4.38 -8.18 -23.34
CA GLY A 79 -2.93 -7.92 -23.38
C GLY A 79 -2.55 -6.57 -22.79
N GLY A 80 -1.32 -6.13 -23.04
CA GLY A 80 -0.88 -4.76 -22.83
C GLY A 80 -0.50 -4.35 -21.40
N VAL A 81 -0.89 -5.10 -20.36
CA VAL A 81 -0.39 -4.85 -19.00
C VAL A 81 1.09 -5.21 -18.93
N THR A 82 1.95 -4.24 -18.66
CA THR A 82 3.40 -4.46 -18.49
C THR A 82 3.73 -4.83 -17.04
N PRO A 83 4.92 -5.41 -16.77
CA PRO A 83 5.46 -5.54 -15.41
C PRO A 83 5.42 -4.27 -14.59
N ARG A 84 5.73 -3.14 -15.24
CA ARG A 84 5.69 -1.81 -14.64
C ARG A 84 4.26 -1.44 -14.21
N ASP A 85 3.28 -1.59 -15.11
CA ASP A 85 1.88 -1.28 -14.79
C ASP A 85 1.38 -2.15 -13.62
N TRP A 86 1.74 -3.43 -13.63
CA TRP A 86 1.41 -4.35 -12.54
C TRP A 86 2.02 -3.89 -11.22
N ALA A 87 3.31 -3.55 -11.19
CA ALA A 87 3.96 -3.11 -9.96
C ALA A 87 3.36 -1.82 -9.40
N HIS A 88 3.03 -0.84 -10.25
CA HIS A 88 2.35 0.39 -9.84
C HIS A 88 0.98 0.09 -9.22
N PHE A 89 0.20 -0.74 -9.89
CA PHE A 89 -1.13 -1.10 -9.44
C PHE A 89 -1.11 -1.87 -8.12
N ILE A 90 -0.27 -2.90 -7.99
CA ILE A 90 -0.17 -3.66 -6.74
C ILE A 90 0.38 -2.79 -5.60
N THR A 91 1.31 -1.87 -5.86
CA THR A 91 1.78 -0.91 -4.86
C THR A 91 0.65 -0.01 -4.37
N ALA A 92 -0.19 0.49 -5.28
CA ALA A 92 -1.36 1.29 -4.90
C ALA A 92 -2.33 0.50 -4.01
N LEU A 93 -2.61 -0.76 -4.34
CA LEU A 93 -3.48 -1.62 -3.51
C LEU A 93 -2.87 -1.93 -2.14
N LEU A 94 -1.55 -2.12 -2.04
CA LEU A 94 -0.87 -2.34 -0.76
C LEU A 94 -0.89 -1.09 0.13
N CYS A 95 -0.87 0.09 -0.48
CA CYS A 95 -0.78 1.36 0.24
C CYS A 95 -2.11 2.10 0.41
N HIS A 96 -3.22 1.66 -0.19
CA HIS A 96 -4.46 2.46 -0.23
C HIS A 96 -4.97 2.88 1.16
N ASP A 97 -4.90 1.98 2.14
CA ASP A 97 -5.36 2.20 3.52
C ASP A 97 -4.21 2.50 4.50
N ILE A 98 -2.97 2.62 4.06
CA ILE A 98 -1.83 2.85 4.97
C ILE A 98 -1.95 4.21 5.69
N GLY A 99 -2.66 5.17 5.10
CA GLY A 99 -2.97 6.47 5.69
C GLY A 99 -3.93 6.43 6.87
N TYR A 100 -4.41 5.27 7.32
CA TYR A 100 -5.00 5.12 8.66
C TYR A 100 -3.95 5.05 9.77
N VAL A 101 -2.72 4.61 9.47
CA VAL A 101 -1.69 4.38 10.48
C VAL A 101 -1.22 5.72 11.05
N ARG A 102 -1.14 5.84 12.38
CA ARG A 102 -0.51 6.97 13.07
C ARG A 102 1.02 6.82 13.06
N GLY A 103 1.76 7.92 12.85
CA GLY A 103 3.22 7.90 12.81
C GLY A 103 3.79 7.45 11.46
N ILE A 104 2.96 7.46 10.41
CA ILE A 104 3.33 6.95 9.08
C ILE A 104 3.87 8.05 8.16
N CYS A 105 3.38 9.28 8.33
CA CYS A 105 3.84 10.47 7.58
C CYS A 105 4.89 11.25 8.38
N GLU A 106 5.75 12.01 7.71
CA GLU A 106 6.83 12.78 8.35
C GLU A 106 6.35 13.80 9.38
N LEU A 107 5.14 14.37 9.19
CA LEU A 107 4.54 15.38 10.08
C LEU A 107 3.75 14.78 11.25
N ASP A 108 3.67 13.45 11.38
CA ASP A 108 3.00 12.80 12.51
C ASP A 108 3.86 12.86 13.78
N GLY A 109 3.27 13.27 14.91
CA GLY A 109 3.95 13.28 16.20
C GLY A 109 3.18 14.01 17.28
N ASP A 110 3.44 13.71 18.56
CA ASP A 110 2.94 14.49 19.71
C ASP A 110 1.41 14.78 19.72
N GLY A 111 0.61 13.87 19.17
CA GLY A 111 -0.87 14.01 19.09
C GLY A 111 -1.39 14.85 17.93
N VAL A 112 -0.49 15.32 17.04
CA VAL A 112 -0.82 15.91 15.74
C VAL A 112 -0.42 14.96 14.62
N TYR A 113 -1.23 14.94 13.56
CA TYR A 113 -1.07 14.02 12.45
C TYR A 113 -1.26 14.76 11.14
N ALA A 114 -0.50 14.38 10.11
CA ALA A 114 -0.61 14.96 8.78
C ALA A 114 -2.03 14.72 8.22
N THR A 115 -2.58 15.69 7.49
CA THR A 115 -3.85 15.50 6.78
C THR A 115 -3.66 14.86 5.40
N GLY A 116 -2.42 14.79 4.90
CA GLY A 116 -2.12 14.43 3.51
C GLY A 116 -2.05 15.61 2.55
N GLU A 117 -2.44 16.81 3.00
CA GLU A 117 -2.51 18.02 2.19
C GLU A 117 -1.37 18.98 2.56
N CYS A 118 -0.32 19.04 1.72
CA CYS A 118 0.86 19.88 1.96
C CYS A 118 1.44 19.68 3.39
N ASP A 119 1.59 20.77 4.15
CA ASP A 119 2.08 20.76 5.53
C ASP A 119 0.95 20.85 6.57
N GLU A 120 -0.30 20.56 6.17
CA GLU A 120 -1.43 20.63 7.07
C GLU A 120 -1.46 19.45 8.05
N THR A 121 -1.83 19.76 9.30
CA THR A 121 -1.93 18.78 10.38
C THR A 121 -3.24 18.94 11.15
N VAL A 122 -3.67 17.86 11.78
CA VAL A 122 -4.86 17.81 12.64
C VAL A 122 -4.48 17.24 14.01
N ALA A 123 -4.94 17.89 15.07
CA ALA A 123 -4.82 17.36 16.42
C ALA A 123 -5.90 16.29 16.65
N LEU A 124 -5.49 15.10 17.05
CA LEU A 124 -6.41 14.01 17.34
C LEU A 124 -6.43 13.67 18.84
N PRO A 125 -7.60 13.34 19.40
CA PRO A 125 -7.67 12.90 20.78
C PRO A 125 -6.87 11.61 20.98
N SER A 126 -6.22 11.48 22.14
CA SER A 126 -5.54 10.23 22.53
C SER A 126 -6.53 9.08 22.77
N SER A 127 -7.81 9.40 22.99
CA SER A 127 -8.91 8.45 23.06
C SER A 127 -9.55 8.26 21.67
N GLY A 128 -9.55 7.04 21.17
CA GLY A 128 -10.18 6.69 19.89
C GLY A 128 -9.23 5.91 19.00
N THR A 129 -9.82 5.09 18.12
CA THR A 129 -9.05 4.30 17.16
C THR A 129 -8.56 5.17 16.02
N ASP A 130 -7.68 4.62 15.19
CA ASP A 130 -7.18 5.20 13.94
C ASP A 130 -8.31 5.50 12.95
N ALA A 131 -9.54 5.01 13.19
CA ALA A 131 -10.72 5.31 12.38
C ALA A 131 -11.05 6.81 12.32
N VAL A 132 -10.56 7.59 13.28
CA VAL A 132 -10.68 9.07 13.24
C VAL A 132 -9.96 9.69 12.02
N LEU A 133 -9.05 8.95 11.38
CA LEU A 133 -8.31 9.38 10.20
C LEU A 133 -9.03 9.08 8.88
N THR A 134 -10.23 8.50 8.92
CA THR A 134 -11.08 8.27 7.72
C THR A 134 -11.15 9.50 6.78
N PRO A 135 -11.31 10.75 7.24
CA PRO A 135 -11.36 11.89 6.33
C PRO A 135 -10.05 12.16 5.57
N TYR A 136 -8.93 11.65 6.07
CA TYR A 136 -7.58 11.98 5.62
C TYR A 136 -6.86 10.79 4.98
N HIS A 137 -7.32 9.56 5.20
CA HIS A 137 -6.55 8.34 4.89
C HIS A 137 -6.05 8.28 3.43
N VAL A 138 -6.87 8.65 2.44
CA VAL A 138 -6.44 8.63 1.03
C VAL A 138 -5.30 9.62 0.78
N SER A 139 -5.45 10.88 1.21
CA SER A 139 -4.41 11.90 1.05
C SER A 139 -3.15 11.54 1.85
N ARG A 140 -3.30 10.98 3.05
CA ARG A 140 -2.18 10.47 3.87
C ARG A 140 -1.47 9.29 3.21
N SER A 141 -2.19 8.36 2.61
CA SER A 141 -1.60 7.25 1.84
C SER A 141 -0.76 7.77 0.67
N GLN A 142 -1.25 8.79 -0.04
CA GLN A 142 -0.49 9.44 -1.12
C GLN A 142 0.74 10.17 -0.60
N GLN A 143 0.61 10.92 0.50
CA GLN A 143 1.74 11.58 1.15
C GLN A 143 2.81 10.57 1.55
N PHE A 144 2.44 9.45 2.19
CA PHE A 144 3.36 8.37 2.53
C PHE A 144 4.11 7.83 1.30
N VAL A 145 3.40 7.59 0.19
CA VAL A 145 4.02 7.13 -1.06
C VAL A 145 5.04 8.16 -1.57
N ARG A 146 4.70 9.45 -1.57
CA ARG A 146 5.62 10.51 -2.02
C ARG A 146 6.84 10.65 -1.09
N GLU A 147 6.65 10.65 0.22
CA GLU A 147 7.74 10.73 1.21
C GLU A 147 8.66 9.51 1.10
N ARG A 148 8.09 8.32 0.98
CA ARG A 148 8.86 7.07 0.94
C ARG A 148 9.64 6.89 -0.36
N PHE A 149 9.07 7.29 -1.49
CA PHE A 149 9.62 6.98 -2.80
C PHE A 149 10.14 8.19 -3.58
N GLY A 150 9.85 9.41 -3.18
CA GLY A 150 10.19 10.63 -3.92
C GLY A 150 11.69 10.96 -3.99
N THR A 151 12.54 10.34 -3.16
CA THR A 151 13.96 10.72 -3.09
C THR A 151 14.93 9.74 -3.74
N LYS A 152 14.58 8.45 -3.91
CA LYS A 152 15.38 7.43 -4.64
C LYS A 152 14.50 6.25 -5.03
N MET A 153 14.06 6.18 -6.29
CA MET A 153 13.25 5.03 -6.71
C MET A 153 14.11 3.83 -7.07
N LEU A 154 13.75 2.70 -6.47
CA LEU A 154 14.04 1.38 -6.99
C LEU A 154 13.14 1.17 -8.22
N HIS A 155 13.75 0.91 -9.39
CA HIS A 155 13.09 0.30 -10.56
C HIS A 155 11.92 1.05 -11.24
N ASP A 156 12.16 2.27 -11.77
CA ASP A 156 11.23 3.00 -12.68
C ASP A 156 9.75 3.08 -12.21
N MET A 157 9.57 3.02 -10.90
CA MET A 157 8.30 3.32 -10.26
C MET A 157 8.03 4.83 -10.38
N ASP A 158 6.79 5.24 -10.29
CA ASP A 158 6.37 6.64 -10.35
C ASP A 158 5.36 6.87 -9.21
N PRO A 159 5.69 7.71 -8.21
CA PRO A 159 4.83 7.92 -7.06
C PRO A 159 3.54 8.62 -7.46
N ASP A 160 3.53 9.45 -8.49
CA ASP A 160 2.33 10.18 -8.91
C ASP A 160 1.35 9.25 -9.63
N VAL A 161 1.85 8.28 -10.40
CA VAL A 161 1.00 7.20 -10.97
C VAL A 161 0.39 6.37 -9.84
N ILE A 162 1.18 5.93 -8.85
CA ILE A 162 0.66 5.18 -7.69
C ILE A 162 -0.40 6.00 -6.94
N CYS A 163 -0.11 7.28 -6.68
CA CYS A 163 -1.04 8.18 -6.00
C CYS A 163 -2.35 8.36 -6.79
N SER A 164 -2.28 8.43 -8.13
CA SER A 164 -3.47 8.53 -8.98
C SER A 164 -4.37 7.29 -8.86
N TYR A 165 -3.79 6.10 -8.63
CA TYR A 165 -4.56 4.88 -8.41
C TYR A 165 -5.15 4.82 -6.99
N ILE A 166 -4.40 5.28 -5.99
CA ILE A 166 -4.91 5.43 -4.61
C ILE A 166 -6.08 6.43 -4.59
N GLU A 167 -6.02 7.51 -5.37
CA GLU A 167 -7.11 8.49 -5.43
C GLU A 167 -8.44 7.87 -5.85
N MET A 168 -8.41 6.81 -6.67
CA MET A 168 -9.61 6.10 -7.12
C MET A 168 -10.34 5.36 -5.99
N THR A 169 -9.78 5.31 -4.77
CA THR A 169 -10.45 4.75 -3.58
C THR A 169 -11.18 5.81 -2.74
N ARG A 170 -11.09 7.10 -3.07
CA ARG A 170 -11.74 8.17 -2.31
C ARG A 170 -13.26 8.06 -2.40
N PHE A 171 -13.91 8.08 -1.23
CA PHE A 171 -15.36 8.05 -1.12
C PHE A 171 -15.86 8.91 0.07
N PRO A 172 -16.92 9.74 -0.10
CA PRO A 172 -17.56 10.06 -1.38
C PRO A 172 -16.54 10.68 -2.36
N PRO A 173 -16.73 10.45 -3.68
CA PRO A 173 -15.85 11.00 -4.70
C PRO A 173 -15.94 12.53 -4.78
#